data_AF-A0A1I1BL00-F1
#
_entry.id   AF-A0A1I1BL00-F1
#
_cell.length_a   1.000
_cell.length_b   1.000
_cell.length_c   1.000
_cell.angle_alpha   90.00
_cell.angle_beta   90.00
_cell.angle_gamma   90.00
#
_symmetry.space_group_name_H-M   'P 1'
#
loop_
_entity.id
_entity.type
_entity.pdbx_description
1 polymer ?
#
loop_
_entity_poly.entity_id
_entity_poly.type
_entity_poly.pdbx_seq_one_letter_code
_entity_poly.pdbx_strand_id
1 'polypeptide(L)' 'MNTKLAYLKLSPAALLSLTQRGYSTVADLAGLSTYEILRISNVSGRDWLKLAKALGREPPAKQ' A
#
# COMPACT_ATOMS: atom_id res chain seq x y z
N MET A 1 -1.17 4.96 -15.74
CA MET A 1 0.22 4.57 -15.42
C MET A 1 0.18 3.58 -14.26
N ASN A 2 0.66 2.34 -14.44
CA ASN A 2 0.81 1.39 -13.33
C ASN A 2 2.07 1.73 -12.53
N THR A 3 1.93 2.61 -11.54
CA THR A 3 3.04 2.96 -10.64
C THR A 3 3.48 1.72 -9.86
N LYS A 4 4.76 1.35 -9.96
CA LYS A 4 5.31 0.24 -9.16
C LYS A 4 5.39 0.63 -7.68
N LEU A 5 5.07 -0.31 -6.79
CA LEU A 5 5.13 -0.08 -5.33
C LEU A 5 6.53 0.27 -4.85
N ALA A 6 7.57 -0.23 -5.54
CA ALA A 6 8.97 0.12 -5.27
C ALA A 6 9.27 1.62 -5.40
N TYR A 7 8.52 2.38 -6.21
CA TYR A 7 8.69 3.83 -6.34
C TYR A 7 8.03 4.62 -5.21
N LEU A 8 7.16 4.00 -4.42
CA LEU A 8 6.43 4.67 -3.33
C LEU A 8 7.26 4.82 -2.05
N LYS A 9 8.54 4.40 -2.06
CA LYS A 9 9.46 4.48 -0.91
C LYS A 9 8.84 3.90 0.37
N LEU A 10 8.17 2.76 0.24
CA LEU A 10 7.65 1.99 1.37
C LEU A 10 8.81 1.42 2.19
N SER A 11 8.54 1.01 3.42
CA SER A 11 9.52 0.23 4.18
C SER A 11 9.88 -1.07 3.42
N PRO A 12 11.14 -1.53 3.47
CA PRO A 12 11.55 -2.76 2.79
C PRO A 12 10.72 -3.98 3.20
N ALA A 13 10.32 -4.06 4.47
CA ALA A 13 9.46 -5.12 4.98
C ALA A 13 8.04 -5.06 4.38
N ALA A 14 7.43 -3.87 4.28
CA ALA A 14 6.13 -3.71 3.62
C ALA A 14 6.20 -4.10 2.14
N LEU A 15 7.23 -3.63 1.42
CA LEU A 15 7.41 -3.93 0.00
C LEU A 15 7.60 -5.44 -0.23
N LEU A 16 8.39 -6.11 0.63
CA LEU A 16 8.58 -7.55 0.55
C LEU A 16 7.26 -8.30 0.78
N SER A 17 6.50 -7.94 1.81
CA SER A 17 5.21 -8.59 2.11
C SER A 17 4.16 -8.37 1.01
N LEU A 18 4.15 -7.19 0.39
CA LEU A 18 3.29 -6.90 -0.77
C LEU A 18 3.70 -7.74 -1.99
N THR A 19 5.00 -7.80 -2.28
CA THR A 19 5.55 -8.57 -3.41
C THR A 19 5.33 -10.07 -3.24
N GLN A 20 5.50 -10.61 -2.02
CA GLN A 20 5.23 -12.02 -1.71
C GLN A 20 3.75 -12.42 -1.88
N ARG A 21 2.84 -11.46 -1.72
CA ARG A 21 1.40 -11.66 -1.98
C ARG A 21 1.02 -11.46 -3.46
N GLY A 22 1.98 -11.14 -4.32
CA GLY A 22 1.77 -10.90 -5.74
C GLY A 22 1.44 -9.45 -6.12
N TYR A 23 1.47 -8.51 -5.18
CA TYR A 23 1.21 -7.10 -5.46
C TYR A 23 2.52 -6.39 -5.84
N SER A 24 2.60 -5.89 -7.07
CA SER A 24 3.80 -5.19 -7.57
C SER A 24 3.51 -3.74 -7.97
N THR A 25 2.24 -3.41 -8.21
CA THR A 25 1.79 -2.10 -8.68
C THR A 25 0.64 -1.56 -7.85
N VAL A 26 0.43 -0.24 -7.94
CA VAL A 26 -0.72 0.44 -7.30
C VAL A 26 -2.05 -0.09 -7.84
N ALA A 27 -2.13 -0.48 -9.11
CA ALA A 27 -3.34 -1.04 -9.70
C ALA A 27 -3.73 -2.37 -9.05
N ASP A 28 -2.76 -3.21 -8.68
CA ASP A 28 -3.02 -4.48 -8.01
C ASP A 28 -3.68 -4.27 -6.63
N LEU A 29 -3.37 -3.14 -5.98
CA LEU A 29 -3.95 -2.75 -4.70
C LEU A 29 -5.29 -2.01 -4.84
N ALA A 30 -5.64 -1.53 -6.03
CA ALA A 30 -6.86 -0.75 -6.25
C ALA A 30 -8.14 -1.56 -5.99
N GLY A 31 -8.09 -2.89 -6.23
CA GLY A 31 -9.20 -3.80 -5.94
C GLY A 31 -9.35 -4.19 -4.47
N LEU A 32 -8.36 -3.91 -3.62
CA LEU A 32 -8.39 -4.26 -2.20
C LEU A 32 -9.03 -3.14 -1.37
N SER A 33 -9.82 -3.48 -0.36
CA SER A 33 -10.27 -2.50 0.64
C SER A 33 -9.11 -1.97 1.49
N THR A 34 -9.30 -0.82 2.13
CA THR A 34 -8.33 -0.26 3.10
C THR A 34 -8.01 -1.26 4.22
N TYR A 35 -9.02 -1.98 4.72
CA TYR A 35 -8.85 -2.98 5.77
C TYR A 35 -7.99 -4.17 5.31
N GLU A 36 -8.15 -4.63 4.08
CA GLU A 36 -7.32 -5.70 3.52
C GLU A 36 -5.87 -5.29 3.40
N ILE A 37 -5.59 -4.06 2.97
CA ILE A 37 -4.23 -3.52 2.88
C ILE A 37 -3.61 -3.35 4.28
N LEU A 38 -4.37 -2.86 5.26
CA LEU A 38 -3.88 -2.70 6.64
C LEU A 38 -3.65 -4.03 7.36
N ARG A 39 -4.35 -5.11 6.95
CA ARG A 39 -4.08 -6.47 7.42
C ARG A 39 -2.82 -7.09 6.81
N ILE A 40 -2.17 -6.43 5.85
CA ILE A 40 -0.89 -6.90 5.34
C ILE A 40 0.18 -6.65 6.40
N SER A 41 0.71 -7.73 6.97
CA SER A 41 1.83 -7.67 7.91
C SER A 41 2.93 -6.76 7.38
N ASN A 42 3.53 -5.99 8.29
CA ASN A 42 4.59 -5.03 8.01
C ASN A 42 4.18 -3.74 7.27
N VAL A 43 2.90 -3.55 6.93
CA VAL A 43 2.41 -2.24 6.48
C VAL A 43 2.20 -1.33 7.69
N SER A 44 3.11 -0.37 7.86
CA SER A 44 2.94 0.66 8.89
C SER A 44 1.88 1.69 8.49
N GLY A 45 1.34 2.45 9.45
CA GLY A 45 0.44 3.57 9.16
C GLY A 45 1.06 4.60 8.20
N ARG A 46 2.38 4.83 8.27
CA ARG A 46 3.12 5.72 7.34
C ARG A 46 3.20 5.14 5.92
N ASP A 47 3.35 3.83 5.79
CA ASP A 47 3.34 3.15 4.50
C ASP A 47 1.93 3.19 3.89
N TRP A 48 0.89 3.00 4.72
CA TRP A 48 -0.49 3.18 4.31
C TRP A 48 -0.76 4.59 3.76
N LEU A 49 -0.29 5.67 4.39
CA LEU A 49 -0.49 7.03 3.87
C LEU A 49 0.10 7.21 2.45
N LYS A 50 1.26 6.61 2.18
CA LYS A 50 1.89 6.65 0.85
C LYS A 50 1.08 5.85 -0.17
N LEU A 51 0.60 4.66 0.22
CA LEU A 51 -0.27 3.82 -0.60
C LEU A 51 -1.61 4.51 -0.89
N ALA A 52 -2.26 5.07 0.12
CA ALA A 52 -3.52 5.80 0.02
C ALA A 52 -3.39 6.99 -0.95
N LYS A 53 -2.32 7.78 -0.83
CA LYS A 53 -2.03 8.87 -1.77
C LYS A 53 -1.85 8.37 -3.20
N ALA A 54 -1.17 7.25 -3.40
CA ALA A 54 -0.98 6.66 -4.72
C ALA A 54 -2.27 6.06 -5.30
N LEU A 55 -3.14 5.53 -4.44
CA LEU A 55 -4.45 4.97 -4.76
C LEU A 55 -5.55 6.04 -4.95
N GLY A 56 -5.24 7.33 -4.70
CA GLY A 56 -6.25 8.38 -4.69
C GLY A 56 -7.28 8.23 -3.56
N ARG A 57 -6.94 7.50 -2.49
CA ARG A 57 -7.79 7.29 -1.32
C ARG A 57 -7.49 8.35 -0.28
N GLU A 58 -8.54 8.84 0.38
CA GLU A 58 -8.35 9.67 1.56
C GLU A 58 -7.72 8.84 2.67
N PRO A 59 -6.68 9.36 3.35
CA PRO A 59 -6.19 8.73 4.56
C PRO A 59 -7.31 8.72 5.61
N PRO A 60 -7.41 7.69 6.47
CA PRO A 60 -8.35 7.73 7.58
C PRO A 60 -8.07 9.00 8.37
N ALA A 61 -9.08 9.86 8.48
CA ALA A 61 -9.01 11.07 9.28
C ALA A 61 -8.48 10.69 10.66
N LYS A 62 -7.56 11.50 11.21
CA LYS A 62 -7.13 11.36 12.60
C LYS A 62 -8.38 11.29 13.47
N GLN A 63 -8.68 10.13 14.06
CA GLN A 63 -9.54 10.04 15.22
C GLN A 63 -8.75 10.46 16.46
#